data_AF-A0AB33II30-F1
#
_entry.id   AF-A0AB33II30-F1
#
_cell.length_a   1.000
_cell.length_b   1.000
_cell.length_c   1.000
_cell.angle_alpha   90.00
_cell.angle_beta   90.00
_cell.angle_gamma   90.00
#
_symmetry.space_group_name_H-M   'P 1'
#
loop_
_entity.id
_entity.type
_entity.pdbx_description
1 polymer ?
#
loop_
_entity_poly.entity_id
_entity_poly.type
_entity_poly.pdbx_seq_one_letter_code
_entity_poly.pdbx_strand_id
1 'polypeptide(L)'
;MIEGVKYSLDHVEITAEDIRIYGWLIAPASITNVTLTDALGTVHPIPPSQWSIPSPDVERAFGAAGHEARFVIMCALSGFTGLSAFSELHLNFHSELSVYRISVPLNPERRLAIKKKISGKLKIGIGVTTFNRKEELKKTISNIKKFTSYNNTLFIADDGSSDGTTDEIKNYNNINFFSGKNRGISWNKNRALYYLSEIESCDVIIILEDDTRPVIPGWEDEWINATIIHGHVNLFAPWFPDPLHGNGTWNAPYMANCLTAQCSAFSKEAIAYAGYFDSRFKGYGHEHIEHTTRLIKLGYGGRAHSYVTLKSQFEFAEVPSFFSTEQAEENRKIVGQLFEEIPYRSPWHNEQELMEFRHEMQRVISI
;
A
#
# COMPACT_ATOMS: atom_id res chain seq x y z
N MET A 1 8.73 5.06 -28.53
CA MET A 1 8.48 3.88 -27.66
C MET A 1 6.98 3.72 -27.59
N ILE A 2 6.45 2.56 -27.97
CA ILE A 2 5.01 2.30 -27.91
C ILE A 2 4.65 2.24 -26.42
N GLU A 3 3.81 3.15 -25.94
CA GLU A 3 3.29 3.10 -24.57
C GLU A 3 2.58 1.76 -24.38
N GLY A 4 3.19 0.86 -23.58
CA GLY A 4 2.57 -0.41 -23.25
C GLY A 4 1.32 -0.18 -22.41
N VAL A 5 0.26 -0.92 -22.70
CA VAL A 5 -0.95 -0.95 -21.85
C VAL A 5 -0.54 -1.41 -20.45
N LYS A 6 -0.82 -0.59 -19.44
CA LYS A 6 -0.57 -0.93 -18.03
C LYS A 6 -1.88 -1.41 -17.40
N TYR A 7 -1.82 -2.45 -16.61
CA TYR A 7 -2.98 -2.99 -15.90
C TYR A 7 -2.64 -3.29 -14.44
N SER A 8 -3.67 -3.32 -13.60
CA SER A 8 -3.59 -3.83 -12.23
C SER A 8 -4.76 -4.76 -11.96
N LEU A 9 -4.51 -5.86 -11.27
CA LEU A 9 -5.56 -6.73 -10.75
C LEU A 9 -5.81 -6.30 -9.29
N ASP A 10 -7.01 -5.79 -9.00
CA ASP A 10 -7.38 -5.37 -7.64
C ASP A 10 -7.67 -6.60 -6.79
N HIS A 11 -8.69 -7.35 -7.19
CA HIS A 11 -9.17 -8.50 -6.44
C HIS A 11 -10.01 -9.45 -7.28
N VAL A 12 -10.15 -10.67 -6.76
CA VAL A 12 -10.97 -11.72 -7.35
C VAL A 12 -11.91 -12.22 -6.26
N GLU A 13 -13.20 -11.96 -6.43
CA GLU A 13 -14.24 -12.59 -5.63
C GLU A 13 -14.67 -13.88 -6.33
N ILE A 14 -14.78 -14.95 -5.56
CA ILE A 14 -15.33 -16.22 -6.04
C ILE A 14 -16.49 -16.55 -5.12
N THR A 15 -17.70 -16.58 -5.66
CA THR A 15 -18.89 -17.01 -4.95
C THR A 15 -19.23 -18.45 -5.35
N ALA A 16 -20.36 -18.98 -4.87
CA ALA A 16 -20.86 -20.27 -5.34
C ALA A 16 -21.35 -20.21 -6.81
N GLU A 17 -21.63 -19.02 -7.34
CA GLU A 17 -22.34 -18.84 -8.62
C GLU A 17 -21.51 -18.09 -9.67
N ASP A 18 -20.58 -17.23 -9.26
CA ASP A 18 -19.79 -16.38 -10.17
C ASP A 18 -18.34 -16.17 -9.70
N ILE A 19 -17.53 -15.72 -10.66
CA ILE A 19 -16.23 -15.10 -10.41
C ILE A 19 -16.33 -13.65 -10.82
N ARG A 20 -15.84 -12.77 -9.97
CA ARG A 20 -15.74 -11.35 -10.23
C ARG A 20 -14.29 -10.93 -10.15
N ILE A 21 -13.80 -10.38 -11.24
CA ILE A 21 -12.42 -9.95 -11.40
C ILE A 21 -12.43 -8.43 -11.53
N TYR A 22 -11.77 -7.77 -10.58
CA TYR A 22 -11.71 -6.32 -10.51
C TYR A 22 -10.30 -5.88 -10.84
N GLY A 23 -10.18 -4.77 -11.56
CA GLY A 23 -8.87 -4.22 -11.84
C GLY A 23 -8.91 -2.90 -12.58
N TRP A 24 -7.71 -2.40 -12.83
CA TRP A 24 -7.45 -1.19 -13.58
C TRP A 24 -6.83 -1.53 -14.92
N LEU A 25 -7.22 -0.74 -15.91
CA LEU A 25 -6.62 -0.73 -17.23
C LEU A 25 -6.27 0.71 -17.54
N ILE A 26 -5.01 0.98 -17.87
CA ILE A 26 -4.52 2.32 -18.18
C ILE A 26 -4.18 2.31 -19.67
N ALA A 27 -4.85 3.19 -20.43
CA ALA A 27 -4.84 3.32 -21.89
C ALA A 27 -5.64 2.23 -22.68
N PRO A 28 -6.93 2.02 -22.39
CA PRO A 28 -7.77 1.04 -23.06
C PRO A 28 -8.22 1.44 -24.48
N ALA A 29 -7.98 2.68 -24.93
CA ALA A 29 -8.28 3.09 -26.31
C ALA A 29 -7.63 2.18 -27.38
N SER A 30 -6.62 1.39 -27.01
CA SER A 30 -5.96 0.40 -27.86
C SER A 30 -6.54 -1.02 -27.75
N ILE A 31 -7.44 -1.30 -26.80
CA ILE A 31 -8.03 -2.62 -26.56
C ILE A 31 -9.28 -2.80 -27.41
N THR A 32 -9.28 -3.87 -28.20
CA THR A 32 -10.35 -4.23 -29.14
C THR A 32 -11.29 -5.29 -28.56
N ASN A 33 -10.77 -6.18 -27.71
CA ASN A 33 -11.57 -7.18 -27.01
C ASN A 33 -10.87 -7.69 -25.74
N VAL A 34 -11.67 -8.25 -24.84
CA VAL A 34 -11.20 -8.89 -23.60
C VAL A 34 -11.76 -10.30 -23.53
N THR A 35 -10.92 -11.25 -23.13
CA THR A 35 -11.28 -12.66 -23.04
C THR A 35 -10.73 -13.28 -21.77
N LEU A 36 -11.45 -14.22 -21.19
CA LEU A 36 -10.97 -15.04 -20.08
C LEU A 36 -10.73 -16.45 -20.62
N THR A 37 -9.51 -16.97 -20.47
CA THR A 37 -9.15 -18.32 -20.88
C THR A 37 -9.04 -19.21 -19.65
N ASP A 38 -9.75 -20.34 -19.68
CA ASP A 38 -9.62 -21.34 -18.63
C ASP A 38 -8.43 -22.28 -18.85
N ALA A 39 -8.18 -23.16 -17.88
CA ALA A 39 -7.04 -24.08 -17.92
C ALA A 39 -7.13 -25.15 -19.03
N LEU A 40 -8.31 -25.35 -19.64
CA LEU A 40 -8.50 -26.23 -20.79
C LEU A 40 -8.28 -25.50 -22.12
N GLY A 41 -8.00 -24.19 -22.06
CA GLY A 41 -7.85 -23.33 -23.24
C GLY A 41 -9.18 -22.81 -23.80
N THR A 42 -10.30 -23.05 -23.11
CA THR A 42 -11.60 -22.51 -23.53
C THR A 42 -11.57 -21.00 -23.37
N VAL A 43 -11.98 -20.29 -24.43
CA VAL A 43 -12.00 -18.82 -24.46
C VAL A 43 -13.42 -18.35 -24.18
N HIS A 44 -13.57 -17.57 -23.11
CA HIS A 44 -14.81 -16.94 -22.69
C HIS A 44 -14.75 -15.45 -23.05
N PRO A 45 -15.53 -14.97 -24.04
CA PRO A 45 -15.52 -13.57 -24.41
C PRO A 45 -16.15 -12.71 -23.31
N ILE A 46 -15.53 -11.58 -23.00
CA ILE A 46 -16.03 -10.64 -22.00
C ILE A 46 -16.75 -9.49 -22.70
N PRO A 47 -18.03 -9.24 -22.37
CA PRO A 47 -18.81 -8.20 -23.02
C PRO A 47 -18.20 -6.81 -22.74
N PRO A 48 -18.22 -5.88 -23.72
CA PRO A 48 -17.72 -4.50 -23.53
C PRO A 48 -18.32 -3.80 -22.31
N SER A 49 -19.57 -4.07 -21.97
CA SER A 49 -20.23 -3.54 -20.76
C SER A 49 -19.57 -3.92 -19.42
N GLN A 50 -18.52 -4.76 -19.41
CA GLN A 50 -17.77 -5.10 -18.20
C GLN A 50 -16.39 -4.44 -18.13
N TRP A 51 -15.87 -3.89 -19.24
CA TRP A 51 -14.51 -3.37 -19.33
C TRP A 51 -14.35 -2.07 -20.13
N SER A 52 -15.37 -1.67 -20.89
CA SER A 52 -15.40 -0.47 -21.73
C SER A 52 -16.43 0.57 -21.26
N ILE A 53 -16.95 0.41 -20.04
CA ILE A 53 -17.84 1.37 -19.40
C ILE A 53 -17.28 1.74 -18.01
N PRO A 54 -17.45 3.00 -17.55
CA PRO A 54 -17.02 3.38 -16.22
C PRO A 54 -17.80 2.61 -15.16
N SER A 55 -17.15 2.23 -14.06
CA SER A 55 -17.85 1.70 -12.90
C SER A 55 -18.72 2.79 -12.25
N PRO A 56 -19.82 2.47 -11.54
CA PRO A 56 -20.73 3.49 -11.01
C PRO A 56 -20.08 4.50 -10.06
N ASP A 57 -19.05 4.09 -9.32
CA ASP A 57 -18.23 4.96 -8.48
C ASP A 57 -17.32 5.89 -9.30
N VAL A 58 -16.75 5.40 -10.40
CA VAL A 58 -15.93 6.19 -11.33
C VAL A 58 -16.80 7.14 -12.15
N GLU A 59 -17.98 6.72 -12.59
CA GLU A 59 -18.96 7.57 -13.30
C GLU A 59 -19.47 8.70 -12.38
N ARG A 60 -19.79 8.38 -11.12
CA ARG A 60 -20.19 9.40 -10.13
C ARG A 60 -19.08 10.42 -9.85
N ALA A 61 -17.83 9.99 -9.91
CA ALA A 61 -16.68 10.85 -9.60
C ALA A 61 -16.16 11.64 -10.82
N PHE A 62 -16.24 11.09 -12.03
CA PHE A 62 -15.54 11.59 -13.22
C PHE A 62 -16.43 11.71 -14.47
N GLY A 63 -17.71 11.37 -14.37
CA GLY A 63 -18.63 11.32 -15.51
C GLY A 63 -18.12 10.43 -16.63
N ALA A 64 -18.45 10.79 -17.88
CA ALA A 64 -18.03 10.04 -19.07
C ALA A 64 -16.50 10.05 -19.30
N ALA A 65 -15.71 10.86 -18.59
CA ALA A 65 -14.25 10.93 -18.74
C ALA A 65 -13.49 9.78 -18.05
N GLY A 66 -14.14 9.03 -17.15
CA GLY A 66 -13.54 7.91 -16.42
C GLY A 66 -13.74 6.52 -17.05
N HIS A 67 -14.30 6.45 -18.25
CA HIS A 67 -14.71 5.20 -18.92
C HIS A 67 -13.58 4.18 -19.13
N GLU A 68 -12.33 4.62 -18.99
CA GLU A 68 -11.17 3.88 -19.43
C GLU A 68 -10.33 3.24 -18.31
N ALA A 69 -10.61 3.56 -17.05
CA ALA A 69 -9.66 3.26 -15.97
C ALA A 69 -9.91 1.94 -15.24
N ARG A 70 -11.16 1.47 -15.18
CA ARG A 70 -11.58 0.38 -14.28
C ARG A 70 -12.49 -0.64 -14.96
N PHE A 71 -12.24 -1.92 -14.74
CA PHE A 71 -13.08 -3.01 -15.23
C PHE A 71 -13.61 -3.89 -14.08
N VAL A 72 -14.80 -4.46 -14.29
CA VAL A 72 -15.40 -5.48 -13.42
C VAL A 72 -15.90 -6.61 -14.30
N ILE A 73 -15.14 -7.70 -14.32
CA ILE A 73 -15.44 -8.86 -15.15
C ILE A 73 -16.19 -9.87 -14.32
N MET A 74 -17.43 -10.13 -14.71
CA MET A 74 -18.33 -11.08 -14.07
C MET A 74 -18.53 -12.27 -15.00
N CYS A 75 -18.14 -13.46 -14.54
CA CYS A 75 -18.34 -14.70 -15.27
C CYS A 75 -19.08 -15.70 -14.39
N ALA A 76 -20.21 -16.23 -14.88
CA ALA A 76 -20.95 -17.25 -14.18
C ALA A 76 -20.14 -18.56 -14.13
N LEU A 77 -20.10 -19.20 -12.95
CA LEU A 77 -19.38 -20.45 -12.73
C LEU A 77 -19.96 -21.62 -13.53
N SER A 78 -21.25 -21.56 -13.86
CA SER A 78 -21.90 -22.52 -14.77
C SER A 78 -21.26 -22.55 -16.17
N GLY A 79 -20.57 -21.48 -16.57
CA GLY A 79 -19.80 -21.42 -17.80
C GLY A 79 -18.46 -22.15 -17.75
N PHE A 80 -17.99 -22.55 -16.57
CA PHE A 80 -16.69 -23.21 -16.39
C PHE A 80 -16.87 -24.66 -15.96
N THR A 81 -16.35 -25.58 -16.78
CA THR A 81 -16.25 -26.99 -16.40
C THR A 81 -15.07 -27.19 -15.45
N GLY A 82 -15.33 -27.44 -14.16
CA GLY A 82 -14.32 -27.93 -13.22
C GLY A 82 -13.48 -26.85 -12.54
N LEU A 83 -14.05 -25.68 -12.24
CA LEU A 83 -13.32 -24.56 -11.63
C LEU A 83 -12.56 -24.93 -10.34
N SER A 84 -13.12 -25.86 -9.55
CA SER A 84 -12.49 -26.40 -8.33
C SER A 84 -11.24 -27.25 -8.58
N ALA A 85 -11.00 -27.68 -9.82
CA ALA A 85 -9.84 -28.46 -10.23
C ALA A 85 -8.66 -27.60 -10.71
N PHE A 86 -8.83 -26.28 -10.82
CA PHE A 86 -7.83 -25.40 -11.42
C PHE A 86 -7.28 -24.38 -10.45
N SER A 87 -6.09 -23.90 -10.80
CA SER A 87 -5.28 -23.07 -9.91
C SER A 87 -5.15 -21.62 -10.36
N GLU A 88 -5.44 -21.32 -11.63
CA GLU A 88 -5.49 -19.98 -12.21
C GLU A 88 -6.38 -19.93 -13.46
N LEU A 89 -6.86 -18.74 -13.81
CA LEU A 89 -7.42 -18.38 -15.12
C LEU A 89 -6.52 -17.33 -15.78
N HIS A 90 -6.67 -17.12 -17.08
CA HIS A 90 -5.93 -16.07 -17.80
C HIS A 90 -6.87 -15.02 -18.36
N LEU A 91 -6.80 -13.81 -17.83
CA LEU A 91 -7.49 -12.67 -18.41
C LEU A 91 -6.62 -12.05 -19.49
N ASN A 92 -7.12 -11.96 -20.72
CA ASN A 92 -6.37 -11.47 -21.87
C ASN A 92 -7.03 -10.21 -22.44
N PHE A 93 -6.24 -9.15 -22.56
CA PHE A 93 -6.62 -7.90 -23.23
C PHE A 93 -5.95 -7.86 -24.59
N HIS A 94 -6.75 -7.73 -25.64
CA HIS A 94 -6.27 -7.79 -27.03
C HIS A 94 -6.26 -6.38 -27.62
N SER A 95 -5.10 -5.95 -28.12
CA SER A 95 -4.98 -4.78 -29.00
C SER A 95 -4.70 -5.21 -30.44
N GLU A 96 -4.65 -4.25 -31.37
CA GLU A 96 -4.26 -4.52 -32.75
C GLU A 96 -2.85 -5.12 -32.89
N LEU A 97 -1.97 -4.86 -31.91
CA LEU A 97 -0.54 -5.20 -32.00
C LEU A 97 -0.09 -6.25 -30.98
N SER A 98 -0.88 -6.56 -29.93
CA SER A 98 -0.43 -7.40 -28.81
C SER A 98 -1.57 -7.99 -27.98
N VAL A 99 -1.25 -9.04 -27.22
CA VAL A 99 -2.14 -9.63 -26.21
C VAL A 99 -1.48 -9.53 -24.85
N TYR A 100 -2.12 -8.86 -23.91
CA TYR A 100 -1.67 -8.70 -22.54
C TYR A 100 -2.38 -9.71 -21.64
N ARG A 101 -1.63 -10.62 -21.02
CA ARG A 101 -2.18 -11.74 -20.23
C ARG A 101 -1.92 -11.56 -18.74
N ILE A 102 -2.99 -11.65 -17.95
CA ILE A 102 -2.97 -11.64 -16.48
C ILE A 102 -3.31 -13.02 -15.96
N SER A 103 -2.49 -13.59 -15.08
CA SER A 103 -2.86 -14.77 -14.30
C SER A 103 -3.78 -14.38 -13.13
N VAL A 104 -4.91 -15.06 -13.02
CA VAL A 104 -5.96 -14.85 -12.02
C VAL A 104 -6.00 -16.07 -11.10
N PRO A 105 -5.31 -16.06 -9.94
CA PRO A 105 -5.18 -17.24 -9.10
C PRO A 105 -6.50 -17.60 -8.39
N LEU A 106 -6.90 -18.88 -8.50
CA LEU A 106 -8.19 -19.36 -7.98
C LEU A 106 -8.09 -20.08 -6.62
N ASN A 107 -6.92 -20.61 -6.24
CA ASN A 107 -6.76 -21.41 -5.02
C ASN A 107 -6.12 -20.62 -3.85
N PRO A 108 -6.76 -20.57 -2.66
CA PRO A 108 -6.20 -19.98 -1.43
C PRO A 108 -4.83 -20.52 -0.99
N GLU A 109 -4.56 -21.83 -1.11
CA GLU A 109 -3.27 -22.45 -0.76
C GLU A 109 -2.15 -22.07 -1.74
N ARG A 110 -2.49 -21.78 -3.00
CA ARG A 110 -1.53 -21.27 -3.97
C ARG A 110 -1.20 -19.80 -3.72
N ARG A 111 -2.10 -19.00 -3.13
CA ARG A 111 -1.77 -17.67 -2.58
C ARG A 111 -0.70 -17.80 -1.47
N LEU A 112 -0.81 -18.84 -0.63
CA LEU A 112 0.21 -19.19 0.38
C LEU A 112 1.50 -19.77 -0.24
N ALA A 113 1.43 -20.52 -1.34
CA ALA A 113 2.60 -21.03 -2.06
C ALA A 113 3.33 -19.95 -2.87
N ILE A 114 2.61 -18.95 -3.40
CA ILE A 114 3.17 -17.72 -3.99
C ILE A 114 3.96 -16.97 -2.91
N LYS A 115 3.42 -16.81 -1.70
CA LYS A 115 4.17 -16.28 -0.53
C LYS A 115 5.47 -17.04 -0.25
N LYS A 116 5.51 -18.37 -0.45
CA LYS A 116 6.72 -19.20 -0.31
C LYS A 116 7.72 -19.09 -1.47
N LYS A 117 7.24 -18.93 -2.71
CA LYS A 117 8.08 -18.83 -3.93
C LYS A 117 8.72 -17.45 -4.10
N ILE A 118 8.20 -16.46 -3.39
CA ILE A 118 8.61 -15.06 -3.36
C ILE A 118 9.95 -14.82 -2.62
N SER A 119 10.46 -15.80 -1.86
CA SER A 119 11.69 -15.68 -1.04
C SER A 119 13.01 -15.45 -1.82
N GLY A 120 12.95 -15.29 -3.15
CA GLY A 120 14.10 -14.90 -3.98
C GLY A 120 13.89 -13.71 -4.91
N LYS A 121 12.72 -13.02 -4.85
CA LYS A 121 12.38 -11.88 -5.74
C LYS A 121 11.52 -10.77 -5.10
N LEU A 122 11.39 -10.72 -3.77
CA LEU A 122 10.68 -9.61 -3.10
C LEU A 122 11.33 -8.27 -3.42
N LYS A 123 10.54 -7.32 -3.92
CA LYS A 123 10.95 -5.92 -3.96
C LYS A 123 10.55 -5.24 -2.66
N ILE A 124 11.54 -4.87 -1.85
CA ILE A 124 11.34 -4.24 -0.55
C ILE A 124 11.46 -2.72 -0.71
N GLY A 125 10.48 -1.98 -0.17
CA GLY A 125 10.51 -0.54 -0.06
C GLY A 125 10.66 -0.10 1.39
N ILE A 126 11.55 0.83 1.67
CA ILE A 126 11.65 1.50 2.98
C ILE A 126 11.37 2.98 2.76
N GLY A 127 10.32 3.50 3.39
CA GLY A 127 9.96 4.90 3.39
C GLY A 127 10.33 5.56 4.71
N VAL A 128 10.89 6.77 4.68
CA VAL A 128 11.08 7.59 5.88
C VAL A 128 10.36 8.91 5.72
N THR A 129 9.50 9.28 6.66
CA THR A 129 8.84 10.59 6.69
C THR A 129 9.54 11.53 7.66
N THR A 130 9.72 12.79 7.27
CA THR A 130 10.43 13.80 8.08
C THR A 130 9.87 15.21 7.92
N PHE A 131 10.07 16.05 8.93
CA PHE A 131 9.84 17.50 8.88
C PHE A 131 10.70 18.22 9.94
N ASN A 132 11.62 19.09 9.50
CA ASN A 132 12.51 19.90 10.35
C ASN A 132 13.29 19.10 11.40
N ARG A 133 13.86 17.97 10.98
CA ARG A 133 14.59 17.03 11.85
C ARG A 133 15.87 16.51 11.19
N LYS A 134 16.64 17.39 10.56
CA LYS A 134 17.87 17.05 9.79
C LYS A 134 18.79 16.06 10.52
N GLU A 135 19.14 16.35 11.78
CA GLU A 135 20.10 15.52 12.53
C GLU A 135 19.56 14.14 12.89
N GLU A 136 18.25 14.01 13.12
CA GLU A 136 17.63 12.71 13.39
C GLU A 136 17.45 11.89 12.13
N LEU A 137 17.01 12.54 11.04
CA LEU A 137 16.94 11.89 9.73
C LEU A 137 18.31 11.36 9.30
N LYS A 138 19.38 12.13 9.51
CA LYS A 138 20.76 11.72 9.23
C LYS A 138 21.13 10.41 9.92
N LYS A 139 20.83 10.30 11.22
CA LYS A 139 21.07 9.08 12.01
C LYS A 139 20.21 7.93 11.50
N THR A 140 18.94 8.20 11.19
CA THR A 140 17.99 7.20 10.71
C THR A 140 18.39 6.64 9.34
N ILE A 141 18.75 7.48 8.37
CA ILE A 141 19.28 7.04 7.07
C ILE A 141 20.56 6.21 7.25
N SER A 142 21.48 6.68 8.09
CA SER A 142 22.74 5.97 8.37
C SER A 142 22.48 4.58 8.95
N ASN A 143 21.54 4.46 9.89
CA ASN A 143 21.17 3.19 10.51
C ASN A 143 20.45 2.26 9.52
N ILE A 144 19.51 2.75 8.73
CA ILE A 144 18.86 1.94 7.68
C ILE A 144 19.92 1.39 6.72
N LYS A 145 20.83 2.22 6.22
CA LYS A 145 21.91 1.77 5.32
C LYS A 145 22.88 0.78 5.97
N LYS A 146 23.16 0.94 7.26
CA LYS A 146 24.10 0.08 8.00
C LYS A 146 23.50 -1.28 8.37
N PHE A 147 22.23 -1.31 8.74
CA PHE A 147 21.61 -2.45 9.39
C PHE A 147 20.61 -3.21 8.53
N THR A 148 20.18 -2.66 7.39
CA THR A 148 19.35 -3.39 6.42
C THR A 148 20.22 -4.32 5.59
N SER A 149 19.88 -5.61 5.59
CA SER A 149 20.55 -6.68 4.84
C SER A 149 19.91 -6.92 3.46
N TYR A 150 18.60 -6.68 3.31
CA TYR A 150 17.89 -6.84 2.05
C TYR A 150 18.18 -5.69 1.07
N ASN A 151 18.30 -6.03 -0.21
CA ASN A 151 18.24 -5.02 -1.27
C ASN A 151 16.86 -4.36 -1.24
N ASN A 152 16.84 -3.03 -1.20
CA ASN A 152 15.62 -2.26 -1.00
C ASN A 152 15.66 -0.95 -1.79
N THR A 153 14.47 -0.42 -2.12
CA THR A 153 14.32 0.97 -2.52
C THR A 153 14.08 1.82 -1.28
N LEU A 154 14.99 2.74 -0.99
CA LEU A 154 14.84 3.73 0.08
C LEU A 154 14.23 5.02 -0.48
N PHE A 155 13.10 5.46 0.10
CA PHE A 155 12.43 6.70 -0.24
C PHE A 155 12.31 7.63 0.98
N ILE A 156 12.69 8.90 0.84
CA ILE A 156 12.53 9.90 1.90
C ILE A 156 11.47 10.92 1.49
N ALA A 157 10.43 11.06 2.32
CA ALA A 157 9.37 12.04 2.16
C ALA A 157 9.59 13.19 3.15
N ASP A 158 10.04 14.33 2.65
CA ASP A 158 10.26 15.55 3.43
C ASP A 158 9.06 16.49 3.29
N ASP A 159 8.39 16.79 4.41
CA ASP A 159 7.19 17.62 4.44
C ASP A 159 7.50 19.13 4.43
N GLY A 160 8.54 19.54 3.69
CA GLY A 160 8.90 20.94 3.48
C GLY A 160 9.77 21.53 4.57
N SER A 161 10.79 20.78 5.00
CA SER A 161 11.79 21.23 5.95
C SER A 161 12.53 22.51 5.50
N SER A 162 12.85 23.37 6.47
CA SER A 162 13.62 24.61 6.28
C SER A 162 14.95 24.65 7.05
N ASP A 163 15.29 23.56 7.75
CA ASP A 163 16.48 23.41 8.60
C ASP A 163 17.71 22.83 7.87
N GLY A 164 17.63 22.72 6.54
CA GLY A 164 18.65 22.12 5.66
C GLY A 164 18.50 20.60 5.47
N THR A 165 17.41 19.99 5.93
CA THR A 165 17.13 18.54 5.74
C THR A 165 17.26 18.11 4.28
N THR A 166 16.67 18.84 3.33
CA THR A 166 16.75 18.50 1.90
C THR A 166 18.19 18.46 1.37
N ASP A 167 19.06 19.39 1.81
CA ASP A 167 20.46 19.39 1.37
C ASP A 167 21.25 18.26 2.03
N GLU A 168 20.91 17.88 3.27
CA GLU A 168 21.49 16.71 3.92
C GLU A 168 21.15 15.41 3.17
N ILE A 169 19.91 15.25 2.68
CA ILE A 169 19.51 14.07 1.90
C ILE A 169 20.39 13.92 0.65
N LYS A 170 20.73 15.02 -0.03
CA LYS A 170 21.57 15.02 -1.24
C LYS A 170 23.00 14.54 -1.02
N ASN A 171 23.45 14.43 0.23
CA ASN A 171 24.77 13.91 0.57
C ASN A 171 24.84 12.37 0.53
N TYR A 172 23.72 11.68 0.29
CA TYR A 172 23.65 10.22 0.21
C TYR A 172 23.49 9.74 -1.23
N ASN A 173 23.98 8.53 -1.52
CA ASN A 173 23.73 7.86 -2.80
C ASN A 173 22.67 6.76 -2.63
N ASN A 174 22.05 6.35 -3.73
CA ASN A 174 20.99 5.34 -3.80
C ASN A 174 19.81 5.68 -2.88
N ILE A 175 19.30 6.90 -2.98
CA ILE A 175 18.09 7.36 -2.28
C ILE A 175 17.17 8.03 -3.29
N ASN A 176 15.88 7.72 -3.20
CA ASN A 176 14.84 8.51 -3.85
C ASN A 176 14.24 9.44 -2.80
N PHE A 177 13.93 10.68 -3.16
CA PHE A 177 13.28 11.58 -2.21
C PHE A 177 12.44 12.64 -2.88
N PHE A 178 11.51 13.21 -2.10
CA PHE A 178 10.78 14.40 -2.47
C PHE A 178 10.69 15.33 -1.25
N SER A 179 10.88 16.62 -1.49
CA SER A 179 10.61 17.67 -0.51
C SER A 179 9.54 18.61 -1.04
N GLY A 180 8.43 18.71 -0.31
CA GLY A 180 7.21 19.40 -0.72
C GLY A 180 6.82 20.54 0.18
N LYS A 181 5.57 21.00 0.05
CA LYS A 181 4.95 21.85 1.08
C LYS A 181 4.51 20.97 2.25
N ASN A 182 4.54 21.52 3.47
CA ASN A 182 3.97 20.86 4.64
C ASN A 182 2.46 20.59 4.44
N ARG A 183 2.09 19.31 4.50
CA ARG A 183 0.71 18.82 4.32
C ARG A 183 0.27 17.90 5.45
N GLY A 184 1.11 17.69 6.45
CA GLY A 184 0.82 16.86 7.62
C GLY A 184 1.14 15.38 7.40
N ILE A 185 0.95 14.62 8.47
CA ILE A 185 1.46 13.26 8.62
C ILE A 185 0.87 12.32 7.55
N SER A 186 -0.46 12.32 7.38
CA SER A 186 -1.14 11.46 6.39
C SER A 186 -0.62 11.68 4.98
N TRP A 187 -0.51 12.94 4.55
CA TRP A 187 -0.05 13.27 3.21
C TRP A 187 1.41 12.86 3.01
N ASN A 188 2.26 13.12 4.00
CA ASN A 188 3.67 12.78 3.89
C ASN A 188 3.91 11.26 3.90
N LYS A 189 3.17 10.50 4.72
CA LYS A 189 3.17 9.01 4.66
C LYS A 189 2.67 8.51 3.31
N ASN A 190 1.65 9.16 2.74
CA ASN A 190 1.13 8.82 1.42
C ASN A 190 2.16 9.01 0.31
N ARG A 191 3.01 10.05 0.36
CA ARG A 191 4.11 10.23 -0.61
C ARG A 191 5.01 8.99 -0.64
N ALA A 192 5.42 8.52 0.54
CA ALA A 192 6.27 7.34 0.65
C ALA A 192 5.54 6.04 0.24
N LEU A 193 4.32 5.83 0.75
CA LEU A 193 3.53 4.66 0.39
C LEU A 193 3.30 4.58 -1.11
N TYR A 194 2.80 5.66 -1.73
CA TYR A 194 2.46 5.67 -3.16
C TYR A 194 3.68 5.48 -4.05
N TYR A 195 4.79 6.16 -3.74
CA TYR A 195 6.02 5.98 -4.51
C TYR A 195 6.50 4.53 -4.44
N LEU A 196 6.52 3.95 -3.24
CA LEU A 196 6.99 2.57 -3.06
C LEU A 196 6.01 1.53 -3.63
N SER A 197 4.70 1.73 -3.52
CA SER A 197 3.68 0.78 -4.00
C SER A 197 3.44 0.87 -5.51
N GLU A 198 3.24 2.07 -6.05
CA GLU A 198 2.75 2.26 -7.42
C GLU A 198 3.90 2.48 -8.41
N ILE A 199 4.87 3.32 -8.04
CA ILE A 199 5.97 3.68 -8.94
C ILE A 199 7.03 2.58 -8.90
N GLU A 200 7.47 2.23 -7.70
CA GLU A 200 8.49 1.21 -7.52
C GLU A 200 7.92 -0.20 -7.53
N SER A 201 6.61 -0.39 -7.34
CA SER A 201 6.01 -1.74 -7.31
C SER A 201 6.64 -2.65 -6.26
N CYS A 202 6.98 -2.12 -5.08
CA CYS A 202 7.43 -2.89 -3.94
C CYS A 202 6.32 -3.83 -3.45
N ASP A 203 6.68 -5.07 -3.12
CA ASP A 203 5.78 -6.09 -2.57
C ASP A 203 5.52 -5.87 -1.07
N VAL A 204 6.54 -5.39 -0.37
CA VAL A 204 6.50 -5.04 1.06
C VAL A 204 7.06 -3.65 1.23
N ILE A 205 6.33 -2.82 1.95
CA ILE A 205 6.68 -1.42 2.22
C ILE A 205 6.76 -1.25 3.73
N ILE A 206 7.89 -0.78 4.23
CA ILE A 206 8.10 -0.43 5.63
C ILE A 206 8.22 1.09 5.71
N ILE A 207 7.38 1.74 6.50
CA ILE A 207 7.41 3.18 6.74
C ILE A 207 7.95 3.42 8.15
N LEU A 208 9.01 4.22 8.25
CA LEU A 208 9.62 4.70 9.48
C LEU A 208 9.41 6.22 9.63
N GLU A 209 9.25 6.67 10.86
CA GLU A 209 9.45 8.08 11.21
C GLU A 209 10.93 8.36 11.48
N ASP A 210 11.36 9.60 11.30
CA ASP A 210 12.76 10.01 11.35
C ASP A 210 13.42 9.90 12.74
N ASP A 211 12.64 9.68 13.79
CA ASP A 211 13.08 9.49 15.17
C ASP A 211 13.10 8.02 15.63
N THR A 212 12.77 7.09 14.73
CA THR A 212 12.72 5.64 15.03
C THR A 212 13.59 4.88 14.04
N ARG A 213 14.62 4.18 14.53
CA ARG A 213 15.65 3.60 13.66
C ARG A 213 16.16 2.24 14.09
N PRO A 214 16.52 1.37 13.12
CA PRO A 214 17.07 0.05 13.41
C PRO A 214 18.46 0.15 14.03
N VAL A 215 18.78 -0.77 14.95
CA VAL A 215 20.13 -0.88 15.54
C VAL A 215 20.71 -2.30 15.48
N ILE A 216 20.01 -3.22 14.82
CA ILE A 216 20.43 -4.62 14.65
C ILE A 216 20.49 -4.98 13.16
N PRO A 217 21.54 -5.68 12.69
CA PRO A 217 21.59 -6.18 11.31
C PRO A 217 20.41 -7.10 11.00
N GLY A 218 19.78 -6.94 9.83
CA GLY A 218 18.65 -7.76 9.37
C GLY A 218 17.35 -7.51 10.14
N TRP A 219 17.19 -6.31 10.70
CA TRP A 219 15.98 -5.92 11.46
C TRP A 219 14.70 -6.10 10.65
N GLU A 220 14.77 -5.87 9.35
CA GLU A 220 13.64 -5.88 8.42
C GLU A 220 13.07 -7.29 8.19
N ASP A 221 13.82 -8.35 8.50
CA ASP A 221 13.39 -9.74 8.29
C ASP A 221 12.08 -10.03 9.00
N GLU A 222 11.97 -9.61 10.27
CA GLU A 222 10.75 -9.80 11.05
C GLU A 222 9.58 -9.00 10.48
N TRP A 223 9.84 -7.77 10.03
CA TRP A 223 8.84 -6.90 9.42
C TRP A 223 8.33 -7.44 8.09
N ILE A 224 9.24 -7.92 7.24
CA ILE A 224 8.91 -8.54 5.95
C ILE A 224 8.07 -9.80 6.18
N ASN A 225 8.53 -10.71 7.06
CA ASN A 225 7.84 -11.96 7.33
C ASN A 225 6.45 -11.73 7.94
N ALA A 226 6.33 -10.85 8.94
CA ALA A 226 5.05 -10.52 9.54
C ALA A 226 4.09 -9.89 8.51
N THR A 227 4.60 -9.00 7.67
CA THR A 227 3.79 -8.33 6.63
C THR A 227 3.30 -9.32 5.58
N ILE A 228 4.12 -10.29 5.17
CA ILE A 228 3.70 -11.35 4.24
C ILE A 228 2.56 -12.18 4.84
N ILE A 229 2.56 -12.42 6.15
CA ILE A 229 1.54 -13.24 6.82
C ILE A 229 0.27 -12.44 7.06
N HIS A 230 0.41 -11.24 7.63
CA HIS A 230 -0.70 -10.46 8.18
C HIS A 230 -1.15 -9.32 7.28
N GLY A 231 -0.43 -9.03 6.20
CA GLY A 231 -0.70 -7.95 5.24
C GLY A 231 -0.37 -6.55 5.77
N HIS A 232 -0.47 -6.33 7.08
CA HIS A 232 -0.09 -5.09 7.76
C HIS A 232 0.39 -5.39 9.17
N VAL A 233 1.34 -4.60 9.67
CA VAL A 233 1.80 -4.66 11.06
C VAL A 233 2.31 -3.31 11.54
N ASN A 234 2.10 -3.00 12.81
CA ASN A 234 2.60 -1.78 13.45
C ASN A 234 3.68 -2.10 14.49
N LEU A 235 4.42 -1.08 14.92
CA LEU A 235 5.35 -1.21 16.03
C LEU A 235 4.59 -1.33 17.35
N PHE A 236 5.01 -2.30 18.16
CA PHE A 236 4.72 -2.31 19.60
C PHE A 236 5.81 -1.53 20.32
N ALA A 237 5.46 -0.34 20.82
CA ALA A 237 6.41 0.49 21.52
C ALA A 237 6.71 -0.05 22.94
N PRO A 238 7.95 0.08 23.43
CA PRO A 238 8.33 -0.45 24.74
C PRO A 238 7.63 0.23 25.92
N TRP A 239 7.00 1.40 25.71
CA TRP A 239 6.23 2.13 26.70
C TRP A 239 4.73 1.78 26.72
N PHE A 240 4.27 0.84 25.90
CA PHE A 240 2.88 0.39 25.92
C PHE A 240 2.59 -0.59 27.07
N PRO A 241 1.33 -0.65 27.55
CA PRO A 241 0.87 -1.71 28.46
C PRO A 241 1.07 -3.10 27.85
N ASP A 242 1.11 -4.12 28.69
CA ASP A 242 1.30 -5.51 28.24
C ASP A 242 0.31 -5.89 27.12
N PRO A 243 0.79 -6.63 26.10
CA PRO A 243 -0.05 -7.10 25.01
C PRO A 243 -1.03 -8.16 25.51
N LEU A 244 -2.14 -8.33 24.78
CA LEU A 244 -3.16 -9.33 25.12
C LEU A 244 -2.60 -10.76 24.94
N HIS A 245 -1.86 -10.99 23.86
CA HIS A 245 -1.27 -12.27 23.48
C HIS A 245 0.01 -12.08 22.64
N GLY A 246 0.78 -13.17 22.47
CA GLY A 246 1.96 -13.21 21.61
C GLY A 246 3.27 -12.94 22.36
N ASN A 247 4.40 -13.04 21.66
CA ASN A 247 5.74 -12.73 22.18
C ASN A 247 6.45 -11.61 21.39
N GLY A 248 5.76 -11.02 20.41
CA GLY A 248 6.23 -9.86 19.66
C GLY A 248 7.12 -10.20 18.46
N THR A 249 7.36 -11.47 18.18
CA THR A 249 8.09 -11.95 17.00
C THR A 249 7.18 -12.09 15.78
N TRP A 250 7.74 -12.16 14.57
CA TRP A 250 6.94 -12.25 13.34
C TRP A 250 6.01 -13.47 13.25
N ASN A 251 6.38 -14.60 13.87
CA ASN A 251 5.58 -15.84 13.87
C ASN A 251 4.64 -15.96 15.07
N ALA A 252 4.76 -15.07 16.06
CA ALA A 252 3.86 -14.94 17.20
C ALA A 252 3.76 -13.45 17.62
N PRO A 253 3.25 -12.57 16.73
CA PRO A 253 3.25 -11.14 16.98
C PRO A 253 2.35 -10.79 18.15
N TYR A 254 2.57 -9.61 18.73
CA TYR A 254 1.73 -9.13 19.80
C TYR A 254 0.35 -8.75 19.27
N MET A 255 -0.69 -9.21 19.96
CA MET A 255 -2.04 -8.68 19.81
C MET A 255 -2.23 -7.58 20.84
N ALA A 256 -2.29 -6.32 20.42
CA ALA A 256 -2.32 -5.17 21.32
C ALA A 256 -3.60 -4.34 21.14
N ASN A 257 -4.04 -3.66 22.19
CA ASN A 257 -5.16 -2.71 22.15
C ASN A 257 -4.71 -1.26 21.81
N CYS A 258 -3.40 -1.05 21.70
CA CYS A 258 -2.74 0.19 21.34
C CYS A 258 -1.68 -0.08 20.27
N LEU A 259 -1.34 0.96 19.51
CA LEU A 259 -0.33 0.91 18.47
C LEU A 259 0.32 2.28 18.30
N THR A 260 1.52 2.30 17.71
CA THR A 260 2.13 3.51 17.14
C THR A 260 2.44 3.25 15.67
N ALA A 261 2.46 4.30 14.86
CA ALA A 261 2.86 4.25 13.47
C ALA A 261 4.24 4.87 13.20
N GLN A 262 5.07 5.00 14.25
CA GLN A 262 6.50 5.31 14.15
C GLN A 262 7.26 4.30 13.30
N CYS A 263 6.82 3.04 13.30
CA CYS A 263 7.14 2.08 12.26
C CYS A 263 5.88 1.27 11.93
N SER A 264 5.61 1.12 10.64
CA SER A 264 4.49 0.32 10.14
C SER A 264 4.91 -0.34 8.84
N ALA A 265 4.41 -1.55 8.56
CA ALA A 265 4.67 -2.23 7.32
C ALA A 265 3.38 -2.70 6.66
N PHE A 266 3.40 -2.71 5.34
CA PHE A 266 2.25 -2.97 4.49
C PHE A 266 2.66 -3.85 3.32
N SER A 267 1.84 -4.85 3.04
CA SER A 267 1.92 -5.59 1.79
C SER A 267 1.31 -4.75 0.67
N LYS A 268 1.82 -4.92 -0.55
CA LYS A 268 1.20 -4.31 -1.74
C LYS A 268 -0.27 -4.65 -1.86
N GLU A 269 -0.63 -5.89 -1.51
CA GLU A 269 -2.01 -6.36 -1.46
C GLU A 269 -2.85 -5.51 -0.49
N ALA A 270 -2.41 -5.37 0.77
CA ALA A 270 -3.13 -4.57 1.76
C ALA A 270 -3.33 -3.11 1.33
N ILE A 271 -2.33 -2.49 0.69
CA ILE A 271 -2.46 -1.14 0.13
C ILE A 271 -3.42 -1.12 -1.07
N ALA A 272 -3.45 -2.13 -1.94
CA ALA A 272 -4.39 -2.17 -3.05
C ALA A 272 -5.86 -2.23 -2.57
N TYR A 273 -6.14 -2.92 -1.47
CA TYR A 273 -7.49 -3.03 -0.92
C TYR A 273 -7.91 -1.86 -0.04
N ALA A 274 -7.07 -1.48 0.93
CA ALA A 274 -7.38 -0.38 1.84
C ALA A 274 -7.07 0.97 1.19
N GLY A 275 -6.08 1.04 0.31
CA GLY A 275 -5.51 2.30 -0.12
C GLY A 275 -4.69 2.95 1.00
N TYR A 276 -4.67 4.27 0.97
CA TYR A 276 -3.71 5.13 1.65
C TYR A 276 -4.30 5.74 2.93
N PHE A 277 -3.53 6.58 3.62
CA PHE A 277 -4.07 7.41 4.68
C PHE A 277 -5.05 8.43 4.09
N ASP A 278 -6.13 8.74 4.81
CA ASP A 278 -7.11 9.74 4.35
C ASP A 278 -6.51 11.15 4.40
N SER A 279 -6.47 11.86 3.26
CA SER A 279 -5.89 13.20 3.19
C SER A 279 -6.72 14.27 3.89
N ARG A 280 -7.93 13.96 4.36
CA ARG A 280 -8.73 14.87 5.21
C ARG A 280 -8.13 15.05 6.59
N PHE A 281 -7.35 14.09 7.10
CA PHE A 281 -6.58 14.28 8.32
C PHE A 281 -5.52 15.35 8.11
N LYS A 282 -5.49 16.36 8.99
CA LYS A 282 -4.52 17.46 8.93
C LYS A 282 -3.66 17.47 10.19
N GLY A 283 -2.37 17.76 10.03
CA GLY A 283 -1.43 17.80 11.15
C GLY A 283 -1.31 16.45 11.85
N TYR A 284 -1.45 16.45 13.18
CA TYR A 284 -1.26 15.27 14.03
C TYR A 284 -2.58 14.59 14.44
N GLY A 285 -2.61 13.26 14.37
CA GLY A 285 -3.45 12.42 15.21
C GLY A 285 -4.56 11.67 14.48
N HIS A 286 -4.84 10.47 14.99
CA HIS A 286 -5.90 9.54 14.55
C HIS A 286 -5.77 8.93 13.15
N GLU A 287 -4.90 9.42 12.28
CA GLU A 287 -4.76 8.92 10.91
C GLU A 287 -4.31 7.46 10.84
N HIS A 288 -3.37 7.06 11.70
CA HIS A 288 -2.89 5.68 11.75
C HIS A 288 -3.88 4.72 12.42
N ILE A 289 -4.65 5.20 13.40
CA ILE A 289 -5.71 4.41 14.04
C ILE A 289 -6.80 4.11 13.01
N GLU A 290 -7.21 5.13 12.24
CA GLU A 290 -8.18 4.97 11.17
C GLU A 290 -7.69 3.99 10.11
N HIS A 291 -6.49 4.20 9.57
CA HIS A 291 -5.94 3.37 8.50
C HIS A 291 -5.76 1.92 8.94
N THR A 292 -5.21 1.70 10.13
CA THR A 292 -5.05 0.34 10.70
C THR A 292 -6.40 -0.32 10.94
N THR A 293 -7.37 0.40 11.51
CA THR A 293 -8.72 -0.16 11.75
C THR A 293 -9.40 -0.53 10.44
N ARG A 294 -9.21 0.28 9.39
CA ARG A 294 -9.73 0.01 8.05
C ARG A 294 -9.07 -1.21 7.42
N LEU A 295 -7.77 -1.37 7.58
CA LEU A 295 -7.04 -2.59 7.18
C LEU A 295 -7.58 -3.84 7.91
N ILE A 296 -7.86 -3.73 9.22
CA ILE A 296 -8.45 -4.82 10.03
C ILE A 296 -9.82 -5.24 9.51
N LYS A 297 -10.67 -4.28 9.11
CA LYS A 297 -11.98 -4.59 8.51
C LYS A 297 -11.86 -5.40 7.22
N LEU A 298 -10.73 -5.29 6.52
CA LEU A 298 -10.41 -6.02 5.29
C LEU A 298 -9.62 -7.32 5.54
N GLY A 299 -9.41 -7.69 6.81
CA GLY A 299 -8.71 -8.92 7.19
C GLY A 299 -7.20 -8.79 7.35
N TYR A 300 -6.66 -7.56 7.36
CA TYR A 300 -5.21 -7.31 7.48
C TYR A 300 -4.83 -6.75 8.86
N GLY A 301 -3.71 -7.20 9.40
CA GLY A 301 -3.03 -6.55 10.53
C GLY A 301 -3.77 -6.54 11.87
N GLY A 302 -4.74 -7.43 12.07
CA GLY A 302 -5.45 -7.51 13.34
C GLY A 302 -6.80 -8.20 13.30
N ARG A 303 -7.55 -8.02 14.38
CA ARG A 303 -8.97 -8.36 14.53
C ARG A 303 -9.68 -7.18 15.18
N ALA A 304 -11.01 -7.20 15.24
CA ALA A 304 -11.76 -6.16 15.95
C ALA A 304 -11.16 -5.91 17.36
N HIS A 305 -10.82 -4.65 17.65
CA HIS A 305 -10.22 -4.20 18.91
C HIS A 305 -8.83 -4.77 19.25
N SER A 306 -8.11 -5.36 18.29
CA SER A 306 -6.74 -5.83 18.51
C SER A 306 -5.86 -5.70 17.26
N TYR A 307 -4.71 -5.07 17.43
CA TYR A 307 -3.73 -4.81 16.39
C TYR A 307 -2.64 -5.87 16.42
N VAL A 308 -2.24 -6.36 15.25
CA VAL A 308 -0.99 -7.11 15.10
C VAL A 308 0.15 -6.11 15.20
N THR A 309 1.06 -6.35 16.14
CA THR A 309 2.20 -5.47 16.39
C THR A 309 3.49 -6.27 16.61
N LEU A 310 4.63 -5.71 16.19
CA LEU A 310 5.94 -6.30 16.41
C LEU A 310 6.70 -5.60 17.51
N LYS A 311 7.36 -6.40 18.35
CA LYS A 311 8.47 -5.93 19.16
C LYS A 311 9.65 -5.73 18.21
N SER A 312 10.34 -4.60 18.32
CA SER A 312 11.55 -4.37 17.52
C SER A 312 12.63 -3.71 18.36
N GLN A 313 13.88 -4.09 18.07
CA GLN A 313 15.07 -3.49 18.67
C GLN A 313 15.42 -2.23 17.89
N PHE A 314 14.61 -1.20 18.11
CA PHE A 314 14.83 0.14 17.58
C PHE A 314 15.39 1.06 18.65
N GLU A 315 16.17 2.04 18.20
CA GLU A 315 16.44 3.24 18.97
C GLU A 315 15.33 4.24 18.70
N PHE A 316 14.81 4.83 19.78
CA PHE A 316 13.80 5.89 19.76
C PHE A 316 14.46 7.18 20.21
N ALA A 317 14.48 8.20 19.35
CA ALA A 317 15.03 9.50 19.71
C ALA A 317 14.08 10.23 20.65
N GLU A 318 14.61 10.80 21.73
CA GLU A 318 13.86 11.70 22.60
C GLU A 318 13.81 13.11 21.97
N VAL A 319 12.90 13.29 21.01
CA VAL A 319 12.66 14.57 20.36
C VAL A 319 11.33 15.19 20.76
N PRO A 320 11.23 16.54 20.79
CA PRO A 320 9.96 17.22 20.97
C PRO A 320 8.95 16.76 19.91
N SER A 321 7.76 16.38 20.38
CA SER A 321 6.65 16.03 19.52
C SER A 321 6.00 17.30 18.97
N PHE A 322 5.56 17.25 17.70
CA PHE A 322 4.66 18.23 17.10
C PHE A 322 3.19 17.99 17.48
N PHE A 323 2.95 17.21 18.56
CA PHE A 323 1.63 16.92 19.09
C PHE A 323 0.82 18.20 19.35
N SER A 324 -0.42 18.21 18.87
CA SER A 324 -1.40 19.24 19.17
C SER A 324 -2.72 18.58 19.57
N THR A 325 -3.19 18.87 20.79
CA THR A 325 -4.48 18.39 21.29
C THR A 325 -5.64 18.90 20.43
N GLU A 326 -5.54 20.14 19.94
CA GLU A 326 -6.57 20.75 19.07
C GLU A 326 -6.69 19.97 17.75
N GLN A 327 -5.57 19.73 17.06
CA GLN A 327 -5.56 18.96 15.82
C GLN A 327 -6.03 17.52 16.04
N ALA A 328 -5.61 16.87 17.13
CA ALA A 328 -6.06 15.53 17.45
C ALA A 328 -7.58 15.48 17.66
N GLU A 329 -8.16 16.47 18.35
CA GLU A 329 -9.61 16.53 18.58
C GLU A 329 -10.39 16.89 17.31
N GLU A 330 -9.84 17.73 16.42
CA GLU A 330 -10.42 17.98 15.09
C GLU A 330 -10.43 16.71 14.24
N ASN A 331 -9.31 16.01 14.18
CA ASN A 331 -9.19 14.74 13.46
C ASN A 331 -10.11 13.66 14.04
N ARG A 332 -10.30 13.62 15.37
CA ARG A 332 -11.23 12.69 16.02
C ARG A 332 -12.67 12.83 15.52
N LYS A 333 -13.13 14.05 15.24
CA LYS A 333 -14.52 14.32 14.80
C LYS A 333 -14.86 13.65 13.46
N ILE A 334 -13.86 13.46 12.59
CA ILE A 334 -14.07 12.83 11.28
C ILE A 334 -13.90 11.31 11.33
N VAL A 335 -13.08 10.74 12.22
CA VAL A 335 -12.80 9.29 12.31
C VAL A 335 -14.07 8.43 12.29
N GLY A 336 -15.08 8.79 13.09
CA GLY A 336 -16.33 8.04 13.16
C GLY A 336 -17.08 8.00 11.83
N GLN A 337 -17.08 9.12 11.08
CA GLN A 337 -17.70 9.21 9.76
C GLN A 337 -16.93 8.36 8.74
N LEU A 338 -15.59 8.40 8.79
CA LEU A 338 -14.73 7.64 7.88
C LEU A 338 -14.95 6.13 7.97
N PHE A 339 -15.31 5.62 9.14
CA PHE A 339 -15.55 4.19 9.34
C PHE A 339 -16.80 3.66 8.65
N GLU A 340 -17.75 4.51 8.30
CA GLU A 340 -18.97 4.16 7.57
C GLU A 340 -18.80 4.26 6.04
N GLU A 341 -17.71 4.87 5.58
CA GLU A 341 -17.41 5.01 4.16
C GLU A 341 -16.78 3.74 3.56
N ILE A 342 -16.77 3.64 2.23
CA ILE A 342 -16.12 2.55 1.47
C ILE A 342 -14.67 2.40 1.93
N PRO A 343 -14.10 1.21 2.15
CA PRO A 343 -12.76 1.08 2.76
C PRO A 343 -11.58 1.64 1.95
N TYR A 344 -11.67 1.74 0.62
CA TYR A 344 -10.56 2.24 -0.19
C TYR A 344 -10.38 3.76 -0.02
N ARG A 345 -9.12 4.21 0.10
CA ARG A 345 -8.73 5.63 0.10
C ARG A 345 -7.63 5.91 -0.91
N SER A 346 -7.86 6.88 -1.79
CA SER A 346 -6.78 7.44 -2.60
C SER A 346 -5.84 8.29 -1.72
N PRO A 347 -4.59 8.57 -2.17
CA PRO A 347 -3.68 9.48 -1.48
C PRO A 347 -4.20 10.93 -1.35
N TRP A 348 -5.23 11.27 -2.13
CA TRP A 348 -5.90 12.57 -2.25
C TRP A 348 -7.42 12.40 -2.08
N HIS A 349 -8.10 13.47 -1.72
CA HIS A 349 -9.56 13.48 -1.50
C HIS A 349 -10.35 14.11 -2.66
N ASN A 350 -9.74 15.01 -3.43
CA ASN A 350 -10.39 15.73 -4.52
C ASN A 350 -9.45 15.91 -5.72
N GLU A 351 -9.97 16.47 -6.82
CA GLU A 351 -9.22 16.66 -8.08
C GLU A 351 -8.02 17.59 -7.92
N GLN A 352 -8.15 18.66 -7.13
CA GLN A 352 -7.03 19.56 -6.86
C GLN A 352 -5.89 18.81 -6.16
N GLU A 353 -6.22 18.06 -5.11
CA GLU A 353 -5.24 17.24 -4.38
C GLU A 353 -4.62 16.16 -5.28
N LEU A 354 -5.39 15.54 -6.19
CA LEU A 354 -4.87 14.61 -7.20
C LEU A 354 -3.80 15.28 -8.08
N MET A 355 -4.10 16.44 -8.63
CA MET A 355 -3.19 17.16 -9.53
C MET A 355 -1.93 17.60 -8.80
N GLU A 356 -2.07 18.08 -7.58
CA GLU A 356 -0.94 18.41 -6.70
C GLU A 356 -0.08 17.18 -6.42
N PHE A 357 -0.68 16.07 -5.98
CA PHE A 357 0.04 14.85 -5.65
C PHE A 357 0.78 14.25 -6.87
N ARG A 358 0.15 14.27 -8.05
CA ARG A 358 0.80 13.85 -9.30
C ARG A 358 2.01 14.72 -9.62
N HIS A 359 1.91 16.03 -9.43
CA HIS A 359 3.02 16.95 -9.63
C HIS A 359 4.17 16.71 -8.64
N GLU A 360 3.86 16.36 -7.38
CA GLU A 360 4.87 15.96 -6.40
C GLU A 360 5.62 14.69 -6.86
N MET A 361 4.89 13.65 -7.30
CA MET A 361 5.50 12.39 -7.76
C MET A 361 6.38 12.56 -9.00
N GLN A 362 6.05 13.50 -9.90
CA GLN A 362 6.88 13.82 -11.08
C GLN A 362 8.20 14.51 -10.73
N ARG A 363 8.32 15.04 -9.50
CA ARG A 363 9.49 15.80 -9.03
C ARG A 363 10.34 15.03 -8.02
N VAL A 364 10.07 13.73 -7.86
CA VAL A 364 10.95 12.85 -7.09
C VAL A 364 12.35 12.89 -7.69
N ILE A 365 13.35 13.01 -6.82
CA ILE A 365 14.76 13.06 -7.16
C ILE A 365 15.38 11.72 -6.78
N SER A 366 16.13 11.12 -7.70
CA SER A 366 16.95 9.93 -7.48
C SER A 366 18.43 10.34 -7.45
N ILE A 367 19.12 10.02 -6.36
CA ILE A 367 20.55 10.31 -6.13
C ILE A 367 21.33 9.03 -5.86
#